data_AF-A0A9E4KWP1-F1
#
_entry.id   AF-A0A9E4KWP1-F1
#
_cell.length_a   1.000
_cell.length_b   1.000
_cell.length_c   1.000
_cell.angle_alpha   90.00
_cell.angle_beta   90.00
_cell.angle_gamma   90.00
#
_symmetry.space_group_name_H-M   'P 1'
#
loop_
_entity.id
_entity.type
_entity.pdbx_description
1 polymer ?
#
loop_
_entity_poly.entity_id
_entity_poly.type
_entity_poly.pdbx_seq_one_letter_code
_entity_poly.pdbx_strand_id
1 'polypeptide(L)'
;MLQGGLIGAGVMIGLLLIPIVHFLTALPSPFIGGFIGGSKTAALPHQALGVGAVMAVVAFGAVAVAAIALDAALLYAIAALAGLYVGGLGALGALLGGRSARDKAAPEAEADQPPAAP
;
A
#
# COMPACT_ATOMS: atom_id res chain seq x y z
N MET A 1 -0.62 5.24 -8.92
CA MET A 1 -1.44 5.22 -7.68
C MET A 1 -2.42 4.07 -7.69
N LEU A 2 -3.42 4.05 -8.58
CA LEU A 2 -4.44 2.98 -8.62
C LEU A 2 -3.83 1.58 -8.77
N GLN A 3 -2.98 1.35 -9.77
CA GLN A 3 -2.32 0.06 -9.97
C GLN A 3 -1.51 -0.39 -8.74
N GLY A 4 -0.69 0.51 -8.16
CA GLY A 4 0.08 0.21 -6.95
C GLY A 4 -0.81 -0.09 -5.74
N GLY A 5 -1.91 0.63 -5.59
CA GLY A 5 -2.92 0.40 -4.56
C GLY A 5 -3.63 -0.94 -4.70
N LEU A 6 -4.01 -1.33 -5.91
CA LEU A 6 -4.63 -2.64 -6.18
C LEU A 6 -3.67 -3.80 -5.93
N ILE A 7 -2.41 -3.68 -6.36
CA ILE A 7 -1.36 -4.67 -6.07
C ILE A 7 -1.16 -4.78 -4.55
N GLY A 8 -1.03 -3.64 -3.87
CA GLY A 8 -0.80 -3.61 -2.42
C GLY A 8 -1.98 -4.18 -1.62
N ALA A 9 -3.22 -3.87 -2.03
CA ALA A 9 -4.42 -4.43 -1.43
C ALA A 9 -4.49 -5.95 -1.64
N GLY A 10 -4.17 -6.44 -2.84
CA GLY A 10 -4.15 -7.88 -3.14
C GLY A 10 -3.14 -8.64 -2.28
N VAL A 11 -1.93 -8.12 -2.14
CA VAL A 11 -0.90 -8.70 -1.25
C VAL A 11 -1.37 -8.70 0.21
N MET A 12 -1.89 -7.58 0.69
CA MET A 12 -2.39 -7.45 2.07
C MET A 12 -3.48 -8.48 2.35
N ILE A 13 -4.48 -8.58 1.48
CA ILE A 13 -5.58 -9.55 1.61
C ILE A 13 -5.04 -10.99 1.56
N GLY A 14 -4.11 -11.28 0.65
CA GLY A 14 -3.47 -12.59 0.56
C GLY A 14 -2.76 -13.02 1.86
N LEU A 15 -2.05 -12.10 2.50
CA LEU A 15 -1.40 -12.35 3.80
C LEU A 15 -2.43 -12.58 4.91
N LEU A 16 -3.54 -11.85 4.90
CA LEU A 16 -4.62 -11.99 5.88
C LEU A 16 -5.41 -13.29 5.73
N LEU A 17 -5.46 -13.88 4.54
CA LEU A 17 -6.20 -15.11 4.25
C LEU A 17 -5.52 -16.38 4.77
N ILE A 18 -4.21 -16.35 5.02
CA ILE A 18 -3.49 -17.52 5.55
C ILE A 18 -3.58 -17.47 7.08
N PRO A 19 -4.28 -18.40 7.77
CA PRO A 19 -4.63 -18.26 9.19
C PRO A 19 -3.41 -18.11 10.12
N ILE A 20 -2.32 -18.80 9.81
CA ILE A 20 -1.06 -18.74 10.57
C ILE A 20 -0.38 -17.38 10.36
N VAL A 21 -0.43 -16.85 9.14
CA VAL A 21 0.16 -15.56 8.75
C VAL A 21 -0.71 -14.42 9.29
N HIS A 22 -2.03 -14.60 9.40
CA HIS A 22 -2.94 -13.63 9.99
C HIS A 22 -2.52 -13.23 11.41
N PHE A 23 -2.24 -14.20 12.29
CA PHE A 23 -1.89 -13.91 13.69
C PHE A 23 -0.56 -13.16 13.86
N LEU A 24 0.40 -13.38 12.97
CA LEU A 24 1.72 -12.72 13.04
C LEU A 24 1.79 -11.44 12.19
N THR A 25 1.01 -11.38 11.10
CA THR A 25 1.15 -10.34 10.09
C THR A 25 -0.06 -9.45 9.94
N ALA A 26 -1.17 -9.66 10.67
CA ALA A 26 -2.31 -8.74 10.63
C ALA A 26 -1.85 -7.30 10.88
N LEU A 27 -0.93 -7.09 11.83
CA LEU A 27 -0.38 -5.78 12.18
C LEU A 27 0.55 -5.14 11.11
N PRO A 28 1.48 -5.89 10.47
CA PRO A 28 2.31 -5.34 9.39
C PRO A 28 1.75 -5.50 7.97
N SER A 29 0.67 -6.26 7.75
CA SER A 29 0.19 -6.60 6.40
C SER A 29 -0.12 -5.40 5.49
N PRO A 30 -0.70 -4.29 5.96
CA PRO A 30 -0.95 -3.15 5.08
C PRO A 30 0.34 -2.47 4.66
N PHE A 31 1.34 -2.44 5.55
CA PHE A 31 2.67 -1.92 5.25
C PHE A 31 3.37 -2.78 4.18
N ILE A 32 3.34 -4.10 4.31
CA ILE A 32 3.95 -5.02 3.34
C ILE A 32 3.27 -4.88 1.98
N GLY A 33 1.93 -4.85 1.95
CA GLY A 33 1.16 -4.61 0.73
C GLY A 33 1.54 -3.28 0.08
N GLY A 34 1.55 -2.20 0.87
CA GLY A 34 2.00 -0.89 0.43
C GLY A 34 3.41 -0.91 -0.15
N PHE A 35 4.36 -1.54 0.54
CA PHE A 35 5.76 -1.65 0.11
C PHE A 35 5.90 -2.35 -1.25
N ILE A 36 5.23 -3.49 -1.43
CA ILE A 36 5.26 -4.20 -2.72
C ILE A 36 4.58 -3.36 -3.82
N GLY A 37 3.40 -2.80 -3.54
CA GLY A 37 2.67 -1.95 -4.50
C GLY A 37 3.44 -0.70 -4.92
N GLY A 38 4.08 -0.02 -3.96
CA GLY A 38 4.93 1.13 -4.20
C GLY A 38 6.22 0.79 -4.94
N SER A 39 6.87 -0.32 -4.59
CA SER A 39 8.08 -0.80 -5.28
C SER A 39 7.80 -1.13 -6.74
N LYS A 40 6.70 -1.84 -7.02
CA LYS A 40 6.32 -2.25 -8.37
C LYS A 40 5.94 -1.08 -9.28
N THR A 41 5.55 0.05 -8.70
CA THR A 41 5.16 1.25 -9.46
C THR A 41 6.15 2.40 -9.34
N ALA A 42 7.31 2.17 -8.69
CA ALA A 42 8.30 3.19 -8.38
C ALA A 42 7.66 4.48 -7.80
N ALA A 43 6.72 4.30 -6.86
CA ALA A 43 5.82 5.38 -6.44
C ALA A 43 6.57 6.60 -5.87
N LEU A 44 6.17 7.78 -6.34
CA LEU A 44 6.60 9.08 -5.78
C LEU A 44 5.89 9.36 -4.44
N PRO A 45 6.39 10.28 -3.59
CA PRO A 45 5.80 10.55 -2.28
C PRO A 45 4.31 10.91 -2.30
N HIS A 46 3.88 11.78 -3.23
CA HIS A 46 2.47 12.11 -3.40
C HIS A 46 1.65 10.91 -3.91
N GLN A 47 2.27 10.03 -4.70
CA GLN A 47 1.63 8.81 -5.21
C GLN A 47 1.44 7.76 -4.11
N ALA A 48 2.35 7.69 -3.15
CA ALA A 48 2.29 6.76 -2.02
C ALA A 48 1.05 7.01 -1.15
N LEU A 49 0.68 8.27 -0.93
CA LEU A 49 -0.57 8.63 -0.24
C LEU A 49 -1.80 8.06 -0.99
N GLY A 50 -1.82 8.20 -2.32
CA GLY A 50 -2.90 7.63 -3.13
C GLY A 50 -2.91 6.10 -3.14
N VAL A 51 -1.76 5.44 -3.06
CA VAL A 51 -1.68 3.98 -2.89
C VAL A 51 -2.35 3.56 -1.58
N GLY A 52 -2.01 4.23 -0.47
CA GLY A 52 -2.65 3.99 0.83
C GLY A 52 -4.16 4.24 0.81
N ALA A 53 -4.60 5.35 0.22
CA ALA A 53 -6.02 5.66 0.09
C ALA A 53 -6.79 4.59 -0.71
N VAL A 54 -6.23 4.14 -1.85
CA VAL A 54 -6.82 3.05 -2.63
C VAL A 54 -6.89 1.76 -1.82
N MET A 55 -5.84 1.41 -1.09
CA MET A 55 -5.85 0.22 -0.22
C MET A 55 -6.93 0.29 0.85
N ALA A 56 -7.09 1.45 1.51
CA ALA A 56 -8.12 1.65 2.53
C ALA A 56 -9.54 1.54 1.95
N VAL A 57 -9.79 2.11 0.78
CA VAL A 57 -11.09 2.03 0.09
C VAL A 57 -11.39 0.60 -0.33
N VAL A 58 -10.42 -0.12 -0.89
CA VAL A 58 -10.62 -1.53 -1.29
C VAL A 58 -10.93 -2.41 -0.09
N ALA A 59 -10.24 -2.19 1.04
CA ALA A 59 -10.38 -3.02 2.23
C ALA A 59 -11.66 -2.70 3.04
N PHE A 60 -12.00 -1.42 3.19
CA PHE A 60 -13.03 -0.95 4.12
C PHE A 60 -14.11 -0.07 3.49
N GLY A 61 -14.08 0.15 2.17
CA GLY A 61 -15.09 0.96 1.48
C GLY A 61 -16.50 0.42 1.64
N ALA A 62 -16.68 -0.90 1.57
CA ALA A 62 -17.98 -1.54 1.80
C ALA A 62 -18.47 -1.33 3.26
N VAL A 63 -17.55 -1.34 4.24
CA VAL A 63 -17.88 -1.08 5.65
C VAL A 63 -18.31 0.37 5.84
N ALA A 64 -17.64 1.33 5.17
CA ALA A 64 -18.04 2.73 5.19
C ALA A 64 -19.43 2.95 4.58
N VAL A 65 -19.74 2.29 3.46
CA VAL A 65 -21.08 2.34 2.85
C VAL A 65 -22.14 1.73 3.77
N ALA A 66 -21.84 0.59 4.39
CA ALA A 66 -22.74 -0.04 5.37
C ALA A 66 -22.98 0.86 6.60
N ALA A 67 -21.93 1.57 7.07
CA ALA A 67 -22.07 2.52 8.17
C ALA A 67 -23.08 3.62 7.86
N ILE A 68 -23.03 4.17 6.64
CA ILE A 68 -23.95 5.21 6.17
C ILE A 68 -25.36 4.65 6.00
N ALA A 69 -25.50 3.50 5.36
CA ALA A 69 -26.80 2.91 5.06
C ALA A 69 -27.58 2.47 6.31
N LEU A 70 -26.86 2.02 7.35
CA LEU A 70 -27.44 1.51 8.60
C LEU A 70 -27.43 2.55 9.73
N ASP A 71 -26.88 3.74 9.48
CA ASP A 71 -26.64 4.79 10.48
C ASP A 71 -26.03 4.25 11.80
N ALA A 72 -25.00 3.41 11.66
CA ALA A 72 -24.43 2.68 12.78
C ALA A 72 -23.12 3.31 13.26
N ALA A 73 -23.16 4.00 14.41
CA ALA A 73 -21.98 4.64 15.04
C ALA A 73 -20.76 3.72 15.14
N LEU A 74 -20.97 2.45 15.48
CA LEU A 74 -19.90 1.45 15.56
C LEU A 74 -19.23 1.20 14.20
N LEU A 75 -20.01 1.11 13.12
CA LEU A 75 -19.46 0.89 11.77
C LEU A 75 -18.69 2.12 11.28
N TYR A 76 -19.12 3.33 11.64
CA TYR A 76 -18.34 4.55 11.36
C TYR A 76 -16.98 4.50 12.06
N ALA A 77 -16.95 4.12 13.34
CA ALA A 77 -15.71 3.98 14.09
C ALA A 77 -14.78 2.92 13.48
N ILE A 78 -15.31 1.76 13.09
CA ILE A 78 -14.53 0.70 12.45
C ILE A 78 -13.98 1.17 11.10
N ALA A 79 -14.83 1.73 10.23
CA ALA A 79 -14.40 2.20 8.91
C ALA A 79 -13.34 3.30 9.01
N ALA A 80 -13.50 4.24 9.94
CA ALA A 80 -12.54 5.32 10.15
C ALA A 80 -11.21 4.80 10.71
N LEU A 81 -11.23 4.03 11.80
CA LEU A 81 -10.00 3.56 12.45
C LEU A 81 -9.25 2.56 11.57
N ALA A 82 -9.95 1.57 11.01
CA ALA A 82 -9.33 0.56 10.17
C ALA A 82 -8.89 1.15 8.81
N GLY A 83 -9.66 2.08 8.26
CA GLY A 83 -9.30 2.83 7.05
C GLY A 83 -8.07 3.70 7.26
N LEU A 84 -7.98 4.45 8.37
CA LEU A 84 -6.81 5.25 8.72
C LEU A 84 -5.57 4.36 8.92
N TYR A 85 -5.75 3.24 9.59
CA TYR A 85 -4.71 2.26 9.84
C TYR A 85 -4.16 1.64 8.54
N VAL A 86 -5.03 1.11 7.67
CA VAL A 86 -4.62 0.55 6.37
C VAL A 86 -4.05 1.63 5.46
N GLY A 87 -4.71 2.79 5.39
CA GLY A 87 -4.27 3.90 4.54
C GLY A 87 -2.93 4.45 4.96
N GLY A 88 -2.73 4.68 6.26
CA GLY A 88 -1.48 5.19 6.82
C GLY A 88 -0.32 4.23 6.64
N LEU A 89 -0.48 2.97 7.06
CA LEU A 89 0.58 1.96 6.91
C LEU A 89 0.84 1.61 5.43
N GLY A 90 -0.21 1.52 4.61
CA GLY A 90 -0.08 1.30 3.17
C GLY A 90 0.67 2.44 2.47
N ALA A 91 0.40 3.69 2.85
CA ALA A 91 1.14 4.85 2.32
C ALA A 91 2.61 4.84 2.75
N LEU A 92 2.91 4.55 4.02
CA LEU A 92 4.29 4.45 4.51
C LEU A 92 5.07 3.34 3.81
N GLY A 93 4.45 2.16 3.67
CA GLY A 93 5.02 1.07 2.90
C GLY A 93 5.30 1.49 1.46
N ALA A 94 4.30 2.08 0.79
CA ALA A 94 4.43 2.51 -0.60
C ALA A 94 5.51 3.58 -0.82
N LEU A 95 5.68 4.48 0.13
CA LEU A 95 6.73 5.50 0.10
C LEU A 95 8.12 4.86 0.13
N LEU A 96 8.34 3.94 1.08
CA LEU A 96 9.62 3.27 1.25
C LEU A 96 9.92 2.30 0.10
N GLY A 97 8.93 1.54 -0.35
CA GLY A 97 9.06 0.66 -1.50
C GLY A 97 9.34 1.42 -2.79
N GLY A 98 8.58 2.49 -3.04
CA GLY A 98 8.79 3.35 -4.20
C GLY A 98 10.15 4.03 -4.20
N ARG A 99 10.66 4.44 -3.03
CA ARG A 99 12.04 4.97 -2.90
C ARG A 99 13.08 3.89 -3.19
N SER A 100 12.95 2.70 -2.57
CA SER A 100 13.90 1.59 -2.77
C SER A 100 14.01 1.16 -4.23
N ALA A 101 12.90 1.13 -4.97
CA ALA A 101 12.91 0.80 -6.39
C ALA A 101 13.64 1.86 -7.25
N ARG A 102 13.47 3.15 -6.91
CA ARG A 102 14.15 4.26 -7.61
C ARG A 102 15.64 4.30 -7.31
N ASP A 103 16.01 4.08 -6.05
CA ASP A 103 17.41 4.04 -5.62
C ASP A 103 18.20 2.90 -6.29
N LYS A 104 17.53 1.79 -6.66
CA LYS A 104 18.13 0.69 -7.43
C LYS A 104 18.27 0.98 -8.93
N ALA A 105 17.37 1.79 -9.50
CA ALA A 105 17.40 2.13 -10.92
C ALA A 105 18.50 3.15 -11.28
N ALA A 106 18.86 4.05 -10.35
CA ALA A 106 19.94 5.03 -10.55
C ALA A 106 21.33 4.40 -10.85
N PRO A 107 21.81 3.41 -10.07
CA PRO A 107 23.10 2.76 -10.34
C PRO A 107 23.10 1.88 -11.59
N GLU A 108 21.97 1.28 -11.97
CA GLU A 108 21.86 0.51 -13.23
C GLU A 108 21.97 1.42 -14.47
N ALA A 109 21.38 2.62 -14.41
CA ALA A 109 21.47 3.60 -15.50
C ALA A 109 22.88 4.17 -15.69
N GLU A 110 23.70 4.21 -14.63
CA GLU A 110 25.10 4.66 -14.68
C GLU A 110 26.03 3.55 -15.20
N ALA A 111 25.75 2.28 -14.87
CA ALA A 111 26.51 1.13 -15.35
C ALA A 111 26.33 0.86 -16.86
N ASP A 112 25.21 1.29 -17.43
CA ASP A 112 24.86 1.08 -18.85
C ASP A 112 25.31 2.24 -19.76
N GLN A 113 25.96 3.28 -19.21
CA GLN A 113 26.57 4.33 -20.03
C GLN A 113 27.84 3.80 -20.71
N PRO A 114 27.94 3.89 -22.05
CA PRO A 114 29.16 3.51 -22.75
C PRO A 114 30.33 4.38 -22.26
N PRO A 115 31.56 3.83 -22.17
CA PRO A 115 32.71 4.58 -21.68
C PRO A 115 32.83 5.88 -22.46
N ALA A 116 32.92 7.00 -21.73
CA ALA A 116 33.09 8.33 -22.33
C ALA A 116 34.26 8.26 -23.31
N ALA A 117 33.98 8.56 -24.58
CA ALA A 117 35.01 8.53 -25.63
C ALA A 117 36.14 9.50 -25.24
N PRO A 118 37.40 9.07 -25.38
CA PRO A 118 38.58 9.83 -24.93
C PRO A 118 38.78 11.15 -25.67
#